data_AF-A0A7M2GP46-F1
#
_entry.id   AF-A0A7M2GP46-F1
#
_cell.length_a   1.000
_cell.length_b   1.000
_cell.length_c   1.000
_cell.angle_alpha   90.00
_cell.angle_beta   90.00
_cell.angle_gamma   90.00
#
_symmetry.space_group_name_H-M   'P 1'
#
loop_
_entity.id
_entity.type
_entity.pdbx_description
1 polymer ?
#
loop_
_entity_poly.entity_id
_entity_poly.type
_entity_poly.pdbx_seq_one_letter_code
_entity_poly.pdbx_strand_id
1 'polypeptide(L)'
;MFYQADLFEQQRPSAPQATKAAPARTKLPELVDRIAAVTRRPRYALLVLEQIAREAGPNGSLGPYVDTEEGRVPVRDWLCQALAPLAKRDCRRIAMMEAVRSEVMATAVEASDPAELERACEAQIQERIIRSGRTSVSRAVSDLVKAGLLRRHYQGYRIDHPNRGAQREAVYTITAEVKQTLRRH
;
A
#
# COMPACT_ATOMS: atom_id res chain seq x y z
N MET A 1 45.11 -18.78 -67.10
CA MET A 1 43.72 -18.46 -66.72
C MET A 1 43.28 -19.52 -65.72
N PHE A 2 43.54 -19.28 -64.42
CA PHE A 2 43.03 -20.11 -63.33
C PHE A 2 42.15 -19.20 -62.47
N TYR A 3 40.86 -19.52 -62.44
CA TYR A 3 39.86 -18.85 -61.61
C TYR A 3 39.71 -19.70 -60.35
N GLN A 4 40.09 -19.18 -59.20
CA GLN A 4 39.88 -19.83 -57.91
C GLN A 4 38.86 -18.99 -57.15
N ALA A 5 37.65 -19.52 -56.97
CA ALA A 5 36.59 -18.86 -56.21
C ALA A 5 37.01 -18.76 -54.74
N ASP A 6 36.85 -17.57 -54.17
CA ASP A 6 37.24 -17.25 -52.80
C ASP A 6 36.53 -18.15 -51.79
N LEU A 7 37.37 -18.83 -51.01
CA LEU A 7 37.07 -19.73 -49.92
C LEU A 7 36.69 -18.93 -48.64
N PHE A 8 35.87 -17.87 -48.80
CA PHE A 8 35.55 -16.90 -47.75
C PHE A 8 34.03 -16.74 -47.49
N GLU A 9 33.26 -17.83 -47.56
CA GLU A 9 32.03 -17.93 -46.75
C GLU A 9 32.40 -18.30 -45.30
N GLN A 10 33.14 -17.41 -44.63
CA GLN A 10 33.33 -17.50 -43.20
C GLN A 10 32.05 -17.03 -42.51
N GLN A 11 31.29 -18.02 -42.06
CA GLN A 11 30.24 -17.98 -41.04
C GLN A 11 30.43 -16.77 -40.09
N ARG A 12 29.52 -15.78 -40.16
CA ARG A 12 29.50 -14.70 -39.17
C ARG A 12 29.31 -15.33 -37.78
N PRO A 13 30.13 -15.01 -36.78
CA PRO A 13 29.86 -15.45 -35.42
C PRO A 13 28.51 -14.86 -35.00
N SER A 14 27.55 -15.74 -34.74
CA SER A 14 26.26 -15.41 -34.15
C SER A 14 26.51 -14.74 -32.81
N ALA A 15 26.08 -13.49 -32.68
CA ALA A 15 26.08 -12.79 -31.40
C ALA A 15 25.37 -13.67 -30.35
N PRO A 16 25.86 -13.74 -29.10
CA PRO A 16 25.15 -14.47 -28.05
C PRO A 16 23.77 -13.84 -27.91
N GLN A 17 22.74 -14.61 -28.27
CA GLN A 17 21.36 -14.25 -27.98
C GLN A 17 21.29 -14.08 -26.46
N ALA A 18 21.15 -12.83 -26.01
CA ALA A 18 20.78 -12.54 -24.65
C ALA A 18 19.42 -13.19 -24.42
N THR A 19 19.43 -14.40 -23.87
CA THR A 19 18.24 -15.01 -23.30
C THR A 19 17.79 -14.04 -22.22
N LYS A 20 16.75 -13.26 -22.54
CA LYS A 20 15.97 -12.53 -21.54
C LYS A 20 15.45 -13.60 -20.60
N ALA A 21 16.19 -13.87 -19.53
CA ALA A 21 15.75 -14.79 -18.50
C ALA A 21 14.35 -14.32 -18.09
N ALA A 22 13.35 -15.16 -18.32
CA ALA A 22 12.02 -14.90 -17.80
C ALA A 22 12.19 -14.62 -16.30
N PRO A 23 11.63 -13.52 -15.77
CA PRO A 23 11.82 -13.18 -14.37
C PRO A 23 11.38 -14.39 -13.55
N ALA A 24 12.29 -14.89 -12.70
CA ALA A 24 11.97 -15.96 -11.78
C ALA A 24 10.70 -15.55 -11.01
N ARG A 25 9.74 -16.47 -10.89
CA ARG A 25 8.54 -16.22 -10.10
C ARG A 25 8.97 -16.02 -8.65
N THR A 26 9.02 -14.77 -8.21
CA THR A 26 9.31 -14.45 -6.81
C THR A 26 8.27 -15.09 -5.92
N LYS A 27 8.73 -15.80 -4.90
CA LYS A 27 7.85 -16.49 -3.95
C LYS A 27 7.51 -15.57 -2.79
N LEU A 28 6.40 -15.85 -2.10
CA LEU A 28 5.96 -15.06 -0.94
C LEU A 28 7.06 -14.87 0.13
N PRO A 29 7.90 -15.88 0.48
CA PRO A 29 8.98 -15.68 1.45
C PRO A 29 9.99 -14.60 1.04
N GLU A 30 10.35 -14.53 -0.24
CA GLU A 30 11.31 -13.54 -0.76
C GLU A 30 10.75 -12.11 -0.66
N LEU A 31 9.43 -11.95 -0.86
CA LEU A 31 8.77 -10.67 -0.61
C LEU A 31 8.83 -10.30 0.88
N VAL A 32 8.58 -11.26 1.77
CA VAL A 32 8.62 -11.05 3.23
C VAL A 32 10.02 -10.65 3.68
N ASP A 33 11.06 -11.33 3.18
CA ASP A 33 12.46 -11.03 3.51
C ASP A 33 12.86 -9.61 3.09
N ARG A 34 12.48 -9.20 1.88
CA ARG A 34 12.70 -7.83 1.39
C ARG A 34 11.98 -6.78 2.22
N ILE A 35 10.75 -7.07 2.64
CA ILE A 35 9.99 -6.17 3.52
C ILE A 35 10.68 -6.07 4.89
N ALA A 36 11.08 -7.20 5.48
CA ALA A 36 11.76 -7.25 6.77
C ALA A 36 13.09 -6.49 6.78
N ALA A 37 13.80 -6.45 5.65
CA ALA A 37 15.04 -5.69 5.53
C ALA A 37 14.86 -4.16 5.64
N VAL A 38 13.67 -3.61 5.35
CA VAL A 38 13.45 -2.15 5.26
C VAL A 38 12.53 -1.58 6.34
N THR A 39 11.82 -2.42 7.10
CA THR A 39 10.88 -1.96 8.11
C THR A 39 10.95 -2.76 9.40
N ARG A 40 10.73 -2.08 10.53
CA ARG A 40 10.58 -2.72 11.85
C ARG A 40 9.20 -3.38 12.03
N ARG A 41 8.28 -3.20 11.08
CA ARG A 41 6.89 -3.70 11.15
C ARG A 41 6.54 -4.51 9.89
N PRO A 42 7.26 -5.61 9.58
CA PRO A 42 7.12 -6.32 8.31
C PRO A 42 5.71 -6.89 8.10
N ARG A 43 5.07 -7.40 9.16
CA ARG A 43 3.69 -7.89 9.11
C ARG A 43 2.71 -6.79 8.67
N TYR A 44 2.83 -5.59 9.21
CA TYR A 44 1.95 -4.47 8.85
C TYR A 44 2.20 -3.99 7.42
N ALA A 45 3.46 -3.90 7.00
CA ALA A 45 3.79 -3.53 5.62
C ALA A 45 3.31 -4.57 4.61
N LEU A 46 3.40 -5.86 4.92
CA LEU A 46 2.83 -6.93 4.09
C LEU A 46 1.31 -6.80 3.98
N LEU A 47 0.59 -6.58 5.10
CA LEU A 47 -0.86 -6.38 5.08
C LEU A 47 -1.26 -5.17 4.22
N VAL A 48 -0.52 -4.07 4.30
CA VAL A 48 -0.74 -2.90 3.43
C VAL A 48 -0.53 -3.29 1.96
N LEU A 49 0.53 -4.04 1.65
CA LEU A 49 0.83 -4.48 0.28
C LEU A 49 -0.25 -5.42 -0.27
N GLU A 50 -0.69 -6.39 0.53
CA GLU A 50 -1.78 -7.32 0.19
C GLU A 50 -3.09 -6.58 -0.06
N GLN A 51 -3.42 -5.60 0.79
CA GLN A 51 -4.64 -4.81 0.63
C GLN A 51 -4.59 -3.95 -0.64
N ILE A 52 -3.45 -3.32 -0.94
CA ILE A 52 -3.27 -2.59 -2.21
C ILE A 52 -3.37 -3.55 -3.40
N ALA A 53 -2.74 -4.73 -3.32
CA ALA A 53 -2.71 -5.68 -4.43
C ALA A 53 -4.10 -6.27 -4.73
N ARG A 54 -4.93 -6.46 -3.70
CA ARG A 54 -6.30 -6.94 -3.83
C ARG A 54 -7.20 -5.99 -4.62
N GLU A 55 -7.13 -4.70 -4.30
CA GLU A 55 -8.00 -3.67 -4.91
C GLU A 55 -7.36 -2.98 -6.12
N ALA A 56 -6.11 -3.31 -6.45
CA ALA A 56 -5.45 -2.77 -7.63
C ALA A 56 -6.17 -3.23 -8.90
N GLY A 57 -6.45 -2.27 -9.81
CA GLY A 57 -7.07 -2.56 -11.09
C GLY A 57 -6.19 -3.40 -12.03
N PRO A 58 -6.65 -3.66 -13.27
CA PRO A 58 -5.91 -4.48 -14.24
C PRO A 58 -4.49 -4.00 -14.52
N ASN A 59 -4.23 -2.70 -14.43
CA ASN A 59 -2.91 -2.09 -14.59
C ASN A 59 -2.02 -2.17 -13.33
N GLY A 60 -2.50 -2.80 -12.25
CA GLY A 60 -1.80 -2.89 -10.96
C GLY A 60 -1.81 -1.59 -10.16
N SER A 61 -2.65 -0.61 -10.52
CA SER A 61 -2.75 0.66 -9.80
C SER A 61 -4.03 0.74 -8.96
N LEU A 62 -3.90 1.38 -7.81
CA LEU A 62 -4.98 1.72 -6.88
C LEU A 62 -4.95 3.24 -6.64
N GLY A 63 -6.06 3.90 -6.95
CA GLY A 63 -6.28 5.32 -6.68
C GLY A 63 -6.53 6.20 -7.89
N PRO A 64 -6.69 7.52 -7.67
CA PRO A 64 -6.49 8.23 -6.40
C PRO A 64 -7.58 8.04 -5.35
N TYR A 65 -8.77 7.60 -5.77
CA TYR A 65 -9.92 7.32 -4.93
C TYR A 65 -10.33 5.85 -5.06
N VAL A 66 -11.01 5.33 -4.04
CA VAL A 66 -11.68 4.04 -4.04
C VAL A 66 -13.18 4.30 -3.91
N ASP A 67 -13.98 3.65 -4.74
CA ASP A 67 -15.43 3.69 -4.65
C ASP A 67 -15.89 2.77 -3.50
N THR A 68 -16.60 3.33 -2.52
CA THR A 68 -17.24 2.61 -1.42
C THR A 68 -18.76 2.88 -1.44
N GLU A 69 -19.53 2.15 -0.63
CA GLU A 69 -20.98 2.39 -0.49
C GLU A 69 -21.28 3.83 0.00
N GLU A 70 -20.36 4.42 0.77
CA GLU A 70 -20.44 5.77 1.33
C GLU A 70 -19.90 6.85 0.36
N GLY A 71 -19.43 6.47 -0.83
CA GLY A 71 -18.94 7.37 -1.86
C GLY A 71 -17.45 7.18 -2.19
N ARG A 72 -16.81 8.24 -2.68
CA ARG A 72 -15.40 8.20 -3.10
C ARG A 72 -14.47 8.59 -1.96
N VAL A 73 -13.66 7.64 -1.51
CA VAL A 73 -12.70 7.85 -0.42
C VAL A 73 -11.27 7.88 -0.96
N PRO A 74 -10.43 8.85 -0.57
CA PRO A 74 -9.01 8.84 -0.94
C PRO A 74 -8.33 7.54 -0.53
N VAL A 75 -7.47 6.96 -1.38
CA VAL A 75 -6.86 5.63 -1.13
C VAL A 75 -6.16 5.54 0.23
N ARG A 76 -5.52 6.63 0.67
CA ARG A 76 -4.84 6.63 1.98
C ARG A 76 -5.82 6.45 3.13
N ASP A 77 -6.97 7.08 3.05
CA ASP A 77 -7.98 7.08 4.10
C ASP A 77 -8.76 5.78 4.07
N TRP A 78 -9.08 5.30 2.87
CA TRP A 78 -9.61 3.96 2.65
C TRP A 78 -8.69 2.87 3.22
N LEU A 79 -7.37 2.93 3.00
CA LEU A 79 -6.43 1.97 3.60
C LEU A 79 -6.44 2.01 5.13
N CYS A 80 -6.64 3.19 5.74
CA CYS A 80 -6.75 3.31 7.19
C CYS A 80 -8.00 2.60 7.71
N GLN A 81 -9.13 2.76 7.02
CA GLN A 81 -10.40 2.10 7.34
C GLN A 81 -10.31 0.58 7.14
N ALA A 82 -9.81 0.13 5.98
CA ALA A 82 -9.67 -1.29 5.65
C ALA A 82 -8.78 -2.06 6.64
N LEU A 83 -7.75 -1.41 7.18
CA LEU A 83 -6.82 -2.01 8.14
C LEU A 83 -7.24 -1.81 9.62
N ALA A 84 -8.27 -1.00 9.90
CA ALA A 84 -8.72 -0.73 11.26
C ALA A 84 -9.20 -1.99 12.03
N PRO A 85 -9.92 -2.96 11.41
CA PRO A 85 -10.34 -4.18 12.12
C PRO A 85 -9.16 -5.04 12.61
N LEU A 86 -8.07 -5.09 11.83
CA LEU A 86 -6.87 -5.83 12.21
C LEU A 86 -6.17 -5.20 13.43
N ALA A 87 -6.33 -3.89 13.58
CA ALA A 87 -5.73 -3.14 14.66
C ALA A 87 -6.50 -3.30 15.99
N LYS A 88 -7.78 -3.74 15.98
CA LYS A 88 -8.57 -3.99 17.22
C LYS A 88 -7.94 -5.05 18.15
N ARG A 89 -7.04 -5.89 17.64
CA ARG A 89 -6.33 -6.93 18.41
C ARG A 89 -4.98 -6.47 18.99
N ASP A 90 -4.55 -5.23 18.72
CA ASP A 90 -3.30 -4.67 19.23
C ASP A 90 -3.50 -4.13 20.65
N CYS A 91 -2.75 -4.63 21.63
CA CYS A 91 -2.87 -4.22 23.05
C CYS A 91 -2.78 -2.71 23.25
N ARG A 92 -1.95 -2.01 22.46
CA ARG A 92 -1.84 -0.55 22.53
C ARG A 92 -3.11 0.14 22.05
N ARG A 93 -3.79 -0.45 21.07
CA ARG A 93 -5.04 0.09 20.53
C ARG A 93 -6.22 -0.22 21.44
N ILE A 94 -6.24 -1.39 22.08
CA ILE A 94 -7.21 -1.72 23.13
C ILE A 94 -7.12 -0.67 24.25
N ALA A 95 -5.92 -0.41 24.76
CA ALA A 95 -5.70 0.62 25.78
C ALA A 95 -6.14 2.03 25.32
N MET A 96 -5.92 2.38 24.04
CA MET A 96 -6.41 3.65 23.49
C MET A 96 -7.94 3.71 23.42
N MET A 97 -8.60 2.62 23.01
CA MET A 97 -10.07 2.55 22.94
C MET A 97 -10.69 2.63 24.34
N GLU A 98 -10.09 1.96 25.33
CA GLU A 98 -10.48 2.07 26.73
C GLU A 98 -10.33 3.50 27.24
N ALA A 99 -9.19 4.15 26.98
CA ALA A 99 -8.98 5.55 27.36
C ALA A 99 -10.03 6.49 26.75
N VAL A 100 -10.35 6.34 25.46
CA VAL A 100 -11.41 7.16 24.81
C VAL A 100 -12.76 6.93 25.47
N ARG A 101 -13.12 5.68 25.76
CA ARG A 101 -14.38 5.37 26.45
C ARG A 101 -14.42 6.04 27.84
N SER A 102 -13.33 5.95 28.60
CA SER A 102 -13.23 6.63 29.90
C SER A 102 -13.34 8.15 29.78
N GLU A 103 -12.72 8.77 28.77
CA GLU A 103 -12.81 10.21 28.52
C GLU A 103 -14.25 10.63 28.21
N VAL A 104 -14.97 9.91 27.33
CA VAL A 104 -16.35 10.23 26.98
C VAL A 104 -17.29 10.06 28.17
N MET A 105 -17.13 8.98 28.94
CA MET A 105 -17.93 8.74 30.15
C MET A 105 -17.68 9.81 31.23
N ALA A 106 -16.44 10.30 31.37
CA ALA A 106 -16.12 11.37 32.33
C ALA A 106 -16.76 12.72 31.97
N THR A 107 -17.09 12.93 30.69
CA THR A 107 -17.79 14.13 30.20
C THR A 107 -19.29 13.94 30.02
N ALA A 108 -19.82 12.74 30.27
CA ALA A 108 -21.23 12.44 30.14
C ALA A 108 -22.03 13.15 31.25
N VAL A 109 -23.17 13.73 30.88
CA VAL A 109 -24.13 14.26 31.85
C VAL A 109 -25.06 13.11 32.26
N GLU A 110 -25.56 13.10 33.51
CA GLU A 110 -26.43 12.02 34.04
C GLU A 110 -27.66 11.69 33.16
N ALA A 111 -28.12 12.64 32.33
CA ALA A 111 -29.25 12.46 31.41
C ALA A 111 -28.85 12.11 29.96
N SER A 112 -27.57 11.86 29.68
CA SER A 112 -27.11 11.53 28.32
C SER A 112 -27.61 10.15 27.88
N ASP A 113 -28.18 10.08 26.67
CA ASP A 113 -28.61 8.81 26.06
C ASP A 113 -27.40 7.87 25.88
N PRO A 114 -27.43 6.65 26.43
CA PRO A 114 -26.40 5.64 26.22
C PRO A 114 -26.04 5.41 24.74
N ALA A 115 -27.02 5.47 23.83
CA ALA A 115 -26.77 5.29 22.41
C ALA A 115 -26.03 6.49 21.78
N GLU A 116 -26.27 7.71 22.25
CA GLU A 116 -25.51 8.89 21.83
C GLU A 116 -24.07 8.85 22.33
N LEU A 117 -23.86 8.43 23.58
CA LEU A 117 -22.52 8.27 24.15
C LEU A 117 -21.71 7.20 23.42
N GLU A 118 -22.34 6.08 23.01
CA GLU A 118 -21.68 5.04 22.23
C GLU A 118 -21.30 5.55 20.83
N ARG A 119 -22.20 6.25 20.14
CA ARG A 119 -21.89 6.90 18.84
C ARG A 119 -20.75 7.90 18.95
N ALA A 120 -20.72 8.72 20.01
CA ALA A 120 -19.66 9.68 20.26
C ALA A 120 -18.30 8.99 20.54
N CYS A 121 -18.31 7.90 21.31
CA CYS A 121 -17.12 7.07 21.52
C CYS A 121 -16.60 6.49 20.22
N GLU A 122 -17.47 5.89 19.40
CA GLU A 122 -17.08 5.28 18.14
C GLU A 122 -16.50 6.31 17.17
N ALA A 123 -17.12 7.49 17.07
CA ALA A 123 -16.61 8.59 16.25
C ALA A 123 -15.21 9.04 16.70
N GLN A 124 -14.98 9.27 18.00
CA GLN A 124 -13.67 9.66 18.51
C GLN A 124 -12.60 8.58 18.33
N ILE A 125 -12.96 7.31 18.55
CA ILE A 125 -12.08 6.18 18.28
C ILE A 125 -11.70 6.18 16.80
N GLN A 126 -12.68 6.27 15.89
CA GLN A 126 -12.42 6.30 14.45
C GLN A 126 -11.53 7.47 14.03
N GLU A 127 -11.75 8.66 14.58
CA GLU A 127 -10.91 9.82 14.28
C GLU A 127 -9.44 9.58 14.72
N ARG A 128 -9.21 9.09 15.95
CA ARG A 128 -7.86 8.75 16.44
C ARG A 128 -7.22 7.63 15.63
N ILE A 129 -8.03 6.66 15.19
CA ILE A 129 -7.62 5.57 14.29
C ILE A 129 -7.15 6.11 12.95
N ILE A 130 -7.92 7.00 12.32
CA ILE A 130 -7.57 7.60 11.03
C ILE A 130 -6.32 8.48 11.19
N ARG A 131 -6.26 9.31 12.23
CA ARG A 131 -5.12 10.22 12.47
C ARG A 131 -3.81 9.47 12.67
N SER A 132 -3.81 8.43 13.50
CA SER A 132 -2.65 7.56 13.70
C SER A 132 -2.37 6.65 12.49
N GLY A 133 -3.44 6.20 11.82
CA GLY A 133 -3.43 5.34 10.64
C GLY A 133 -2.77 5.98 9.43
N ARG A 134 -3.03 7.27 9.15
CA ARG A 134 -2.43 7.97 8.01
C ARG A 134 -0.90 7.97 8.08
N THR A 135 -0.35 8.15 9.27
CA THR A 135 1.11 8.13 9.50
C THR A 135 1.66 6.72 9.35
N SER A 136 1.00 5.70 9.92
CA SER A 136 1.44 4.32 9.80
C SER A 136 1.38 3.82 8.35
N VAL A 137 0.28 4.09 7.63
CA VAL A 137 0.13 3.77 6.22
C VAL A 137 1.20 4.50 5.39
N SER A 138 1.39 5.80 5.60
CA SER A 138 2.40 6.57 4.86
C SER A 138 3.82 6.03 5.08
N ARG A 139 4.13 5.60 6.31
CA ARG A 139 5.42 4.97 6.63
C ARG A 139 5.57 3.61 5.95
N ALA A 140 4.57 2.74 6.07
CA ALA A 140 4.56 1.43 5.44
C ALA A 140 4.70 1.52 3.92
N VAL A 141 3.92 2.40 3.27
CA VAL A 141 4.04 2.69 1.83
C VAL A 141 5.43 3.17 1.48
N SER A 142 6.04 4.03 2.31
CA SER A 142 7.41 4.51 2.04
C SER A 142 8.44 3.40 2.16
N ASP A 143 8.29 2.49 3.13
CA ASP A 143 9.15 1.31 3.25
C ASP A 143 8.92 0.33 2.08
N LEU A 144 7.69 0.11 1.63
CA LEU A 144 7.37 -0.72 0.44
C LEU A 144 7.94 -0.14 -0.86
N VAL A 145 7.95 1.19 -1.00
CA VAL A 145 8.64 1.87 -2.12
C VAL A 145 10.14 1.64 -2.06
N LYS A 146 10.76 1.73 -0.87
CA LYS A 146 12.18 1.42 -0.68
C LYS A 146 12.52 -0.04 -0.98
N ALA A 147 11.62 -0.96 -0.64
CA ALA A 147 11.75 -2.39 -1.00
C ALA A 147 11.57 -2.66 -2.50
N GLY A 148 11.23 -1.66 -3.32
CA GLY A 148 10.97 -1.81 -4.75
C GLY A 148 9.69 -2.60 -5.07
N LEU A 149 8.76 -2.69 -4.12
CA LEU A 149 7.50 -3.45 -4.25
C LEU A 149 6.33 -2.58 -4.70
N LEU A 150 6.47 -1.27 -4.54
CA LEU A 150 5.42 -0.31 -4.80
C LEU A 150 5.99 0.95 -5.46
N ARG A 151 5.23 1.54 -6.35
CA ARG A 151 5.47 2.88 -6.92
C ARG A 151 4.38 3.81 -6.40
N ARG A 152 4.76 5.01 -5.99
CA ARG A 152 3.84 6.06 -5.53
C ARG A 152 3.93 7.26 -6.45
N HIS A 153 2.80 7.70 -6.96
CA HIS A 153 2.65 9.01 -7.59
C HIS A 153 1.44 9.74 -7.01
N TYR A 154 1.21 10.97 -7.46
CA TYR A 154 0.14 11.82 -6.93
C TYR A 154 -0.65 12.43 -8.09
N GLN A 155 -1.97 12.37 -8.03
CA GLN A 155 -2.89 12.90 -9.04
C GLN A 155 -3.82 13.96 -8.40
N GLY A 156 -4.21 14.99 -9.15
CA GLY A 156 -5.07 16.08 -8.65
C GLY A 156 -4.60 17.47 -9.10
N TYR A 157 -5.42 18.49 -8.86
CA TYR A 157 -5.17 19.87 -9.29
C TYR A 157 -4.15 20.56 -8.38
N ARG A 158 -3.16 21.23 -8.97
CA ARG A 158 -2.00 21.79 -8.28
C ARG A 158 -2.25 23.28 -8.02
N ILE A 159 -2.73 23.65 -6.83
CA ILE A 159 -2.75 25.06 -6.39
C ILE A 159 -1.51 25.29 -5.52
N ASP A 160 -0.61 26.13 -6.04
CA ASP A 160 0.65 26.68 -5.49
C ASP A 160 1.08 26.23 -4.09
N HIS A 161 2.12 25.39 -3.98
CA HIS A 161 2.99 25.41 -2.79
C HIS A 161 4.39 24.77 -3.02
N PRO A 162 5.47 25.38 -2.50
CA PRO A 162 6.83 24.83 -2.56
C PRO A 162 7.12 23.65 -1.60
N ASN A 163 6.21 23.28 -0.69
CA ASN A 163 6.27 21.98 0.00
C ASN A 163 4.96 21.66 0.74
N ARG A 164 4.56 20.37 0.70
CA ARG A 164 3.34 19.71 1.23
C ARG A 164 2.02 19.94 0.48
N GLY A 165 1.65 18.93 -0.31
CA GLY A 165 0.26 18.52 -0.49
C GLY A 165 -0.64 19.52 -1.21
N ALA A 166 -0.35 19.82 -2.47
CA ALA A 166 -1.20 20.61 -3.36
C ALA A 166 -2.54 19.92 -3.68
N GLN A 167 -3.30 19.48 -2.68
CA GLN A 167 -4.53 18.68 -2.79
C GLN A 167 -4.42 17.45 -3.71
N ARG A 168 -3.19 16.93 -3.91
CA ARG A 168 -2.95 15.77 -4.75
C ARG A 168 -3.13 14.50 -3.93
N GLU A 169 -3.94 13.61 -4.44
CA GLU A 169 -4.19 12.32 -3.84
C GLU A 169 -3.21 11.27 -4.32
N ALA A 170 -2.90 10.33 -3.42
CA ALA A 170 -1.91 9.31 -3.69
C ALA A 170 -2.47 8.22 -4.61
N VAL A 171 -1.66 7.80 -5.57
CA VAL A 171 -1.91 6.61 -6.40
C VAL A 171 -0.76 5.64 -6.17
N TYR A 172 -1.11 4.39 -5.90
CA TYR A 172 -0.16 3.33 -5.62
C TYR A 172 -0.19 2.28 -6.74
N THR A 173 0.97 1.92 -7.25
CA THR A 173 1.10 0.92 -8.32
C THR A 173 2.01 -0.20 -7.85
N ILE A 174 1.50 -1.43 -7.82
CA ILE A 174 2.29 -2.62 -7.47
C ILE A 174 3.18 -3.02 -8.64
N THR A 175 4.31 -3.68 -8.35
CA THR A 175 5.15 -4.24 -9.41
C THR A 175 4.53 -5.49 -10.03
N ALA A 176 4.98 -5.86 -11.23
CA ALA A 176 4.56 -7.10 -11.89
C ALA A 176 4.88 -8.34 -11.04
N GLU A 177 6.00 -8.30 -10.33
CA GLU A 177 6.40 -9.31 -9.35
C GLU A 177 5.35 -9.47 -8.24
N VAL A 178 5.01 -8.40 -7.52
CA VAL A 178 3.98 -8.41 -6.47
C VAL A 178 2.65 -8.89 -7.04
N LYS A 179 2.27 -8.41 -8.23
CA LYS A 179 1.04 -8.82 -8.90
C LYS A 179 1.02 -10.33 -9.20
N GLN A 180 2.14 -10.93 -9.59
CA GLN A 180 2.22 -12.37 -9.86
C GLN A 180 2.22 -13.21 -8.58
N THR A 181 2.90 -12.74 -7.53
CA THR A 181 3.01 -13.47 -6.26
C THR A 181 1.73 -13.39 -5.42
N LEU A 182 1.06 -12.23 -5.40
CA LEU A 182 -0.11 -11.97 -4.55
C LEU A 182 -1.46 -12.11 -5.27
N ARG A 183 -1.48 -12.31 -6.60
CA ARG A 183 -2.70 -12.75 -7.29
C ARG A 183 -3.08 -14.13 -6.78
N ARG A 184 -3.93 -14.18 -5.76
CA ARG A 184 -4.73 -15.35 -5.45
C ARG A 184 -5.71 -15.55 -6.61
N HIS A 185 -5.74 -16.76 -7.13
CA HIS A 185 -6.79 -17.23 -8.05
C HIS A 185 -8.15 -17.15 -7.37
#